data_AF-A0A836Q5X5-F1
#
_entry.id   AF-A0A836Q5X5-F1
#
_cell.length_a   1.000
_cell.length_b   1.000
_cell.length_c   1.000
_cell.angle_alpha   90.00
_cell.angle_beta   90.00
_cell.angle_gamma   90.00
#
_symmetry.space_group_name_H-M   'P 1'
#
loop_
_entity.id
_entity.type
_entity.pdbx_description
1 polymer ?
#
loop_
_entity_poly.entity_id
_entity_poly.type
_entity_poly.pdbx_seq_one_letter_code
_entity_poly.pdbx_strand_id
1 'polypeptide(L)'
;MNKFKFAAISLLALTFALFGCCRMGAIAAEQRGNGKLPFDPATAKDITPAAFKGALKVYKTPEMNASMPTYVVRGSECLSLGTSFGGDGVYSVIAADMNKDGKQDLVYACSWGSGLHRTNIGVVEVGKTLIEHRAPDMLLFDDQDIKLFSGEGKITISVKDKPYADIVLSSDKSGKKTLSLKKRD
;
A
#
# COMPACT_ATOMS: atom_id res chain seq x y z
N MET A 1 -63.09 -4.84 -27.18
CA MET A 1 -62.02 -4.69 -26.18
C MET A 1 -60.78 -5.45 -26.66
N ASN A 2 -59.58 -4.86 -26.46
CA ASN A 2 -58.21 -5.30 -26.86
C ASN A 2 -57.90 -5.09 -28.36
N LYS A 3 -57.17 -4.07 -28.87
CA LYS A 3 -55.87 -3.40 -28.54
C LYS A 3 -54.66 -4.35 -28.53
N PHE A 4 -53.72 -4.16 -29.47
CA PHE A 4 -52.23 -4.20 -29.38
C PHE A 4 -51.66 -4.22 -30.83
N LYS A 5 -51.46 -3.08 -31.51
CA LYS A 5 -50.33 -2.12 -31.53
C LYS A 5 -48.96 -2.71 -31.87
N PHE A 6 -48.45 -2.22 -33.01
CA PHE A 6 -47.14 -2.41 -33.64
C PHE A 6 -45.95 -2.16 -32.71
N ALA A 7 -44.91 -2.97 -32.86
CA ALA A 7 -43.61 -2.78 -32.24
C ALA A 7 -42.86 -1.60 -32.88
N ALA A 8 -42.61 -0.55 -32.11
CA ALA A 8 -41.64 0.49 -32.43
C ALA A 8 -40.32 0.13 -31.74
N ILE A 9 -39.34 -0.30 -32.53
CA ILE A 9 -37.95 -0.45 -32.09
C ILE A 9 -37.40 0.98 -31.94
N SER A 10 -37.29 1.44 -30.70
CA SER A 10 -36.71 2.74 -30.38
C SER A 10 -35.22 2.75 -30.73
N LEU A 11 -34.88 3.61 -31.70
CA LEU A 11 -33.56 3.93 -32.20
C LEU A 11 -32.73 4.76 -31.18
N LEU A 12 -32.69 4.31 -29.92
CA LEU A 12 -32.02 4.97 -28.81
C LEU A 12 -31.20 3.98 -27.96
N ALA A 13 -30.56 3.01 -28.63
CA ALA A 13 -29.61 2.08 -28.02
C ALA A 13 -28.37 1.87 -28.92
N LEU A 14 -28.01 2.88 -29.71
CA LEU A 14 -26.87 2.84 -30.64
C LEU A 14 -26.00 4.11 -30.55
N THR A 15 -25.73 4.58 -29.34
CA THR A 15 -24.80 5.70 -29.08
C THR A 15 -23.89 5.49 -27.86
N PHE A 16 -23.78 4.27 -27.33
CA PHE A 16 -22.80 3.93 -26.27
C PHE A 16 -21.78 2.86 -26.69
N ALA A 17 -21.51 2.75 -27.99
CA ALA A 17 -20.42 1.93 -28.51
C ALA A 17 -19.49 2.84 -29.31
N LEU A 18 -18.64 3.61 -28.61
CA LEU A 18 -17.39 4.25 -29.09
C LEU A 18 -17.06 5.43 -28.16
N PHE A 19 -16.60 5.18 -26.93
CA PHE A 19 -15.67 6.06 -26.18
C PHE A 19 -15.40 5.39 -24.82
N GLY A 20 -14.24 4.75 -24.70
CA GLY A 20 -13.85 4.05 -23.48
C GLY A 20 -12.71 3.05 -23.63
N CYS A 21 -11.93 3.12 -24.72
CA CYS A 21 -10.56 2.61 -24.69
C CYS A 21 -9.73 3.60 -23.85
N CYS A 22 -8.85 3.08 -22.99
CA CYS A 22 -8.06 3.78 -21.97
C CYS A 22 -8.78 4.05 -20.64
N ARG A 23 -8.70 3.05 -19.74
CA ARG A 23 -8.15 3.20 -18.38
C ARG A 23 -8.04 1.82 -17.73
N MET A 24 -6.99 1.06 -18.06
CA MET A 24 -6.42 0.12 -17.10
C MET A 24 -5.65 0.95 -16.06
N GLY A 25 -6.40 1.63 -15.20
CA GLY A 25 -5.90 2.11 -13.92
C GLY A 25 -6.33 1.09 -12.89
N ALA A 26 -5.38 0.45 -12.22
CA ALA A 26 -5.65 -0.42 -11.09
C ALA A 26 -6.53 0.32 -10.08
N ILE A 27 -7.81 -0.04 -10.01
CA ILE A 27 -8.69 0.34 -8.92
C ILE A 27 -8.20 -0.51 -7.75
N ALA A 28 -7.45 0.09 -6.83
CA ALA A 28 -7.35 -0.44 -5.48
C ALA A 28 -8.79 -0.49 -4.95
N ALA A 29 -9.37 -1.69 -4.91
CA ALA A 29 -10.72 -1.88 -4.40
C ALA A 29 -10.74 -1.40 -2.94
N GLU A 30 -11.38 -0.26 -2.71
CA GLU A 30 -11.71 0.21 -1.37
C GLU A 30 -12.73 -0.77 -0.79
N GLN A 31 -12.24 -1.80 -0.09
CA GLN A 31 -13.08 -2.74 0.63
C GLN A 31 -13.63 -2.03 1.88
N ARG A 32 -14.66 -1.19 1.71
CA ARG A 32 -15.51 -0.73 2.83
C ARG A 32 -16.42 -1.88 3.25
N GLY A 33 -15.86 -2.89 3.91
CA GLY A 33 -16.63 -3.96 4.56
C GLY A 33 -17.43 -3.39 5.73
N ASN A 34 -18.55 -4.05 6.08
CA ASN A 34 -19.48 -3.73 7.18
C ASN A 34 -18.85 -3.74 8.60
N GLY A 35 -17.75 -3.03 8.82
CA GLY A 35 -16.97 -3.05 10.07
C GLY A 35 -16.22 -4.36 10.34
N LYS A 36 -16.35 -5.37 9.47
CA LYS A 36 -15.63 -6.64 9.59
C LYS A 36 -14.30 -6.56 8.84
N LEU A 37 -13.20 -6.76 9.57
CA LEU A 37 -11.86 -6.86 9.00
C LEU A 37 -11.76 -8.08 8.06
N PRO A 38 -10.91 -8.03 7.02
CA PRO A 38 -10.72 -9.16 6.11
C PRO A 38 -9.92 -10.33 6.73
N PHE A 39 -9.60 -10.25 8.02
CA PHE A 39 -8.86 -11.23 8.80
C PHE A 39 -9.40 -11.27 10.23
N ASP A 40 -9.05 -12.32 10.97
CA ASP A 40 -9.32 -12.41 12.40
C ASP A 40 -8.19 -11.71 13.20
N PRO A 41 -8.44 -10.57 13.86
CA PRO A 41 -7.43 -9.85 14.62
C PRO A 41 -6.87 -10.64 15.81
N ALA A 42 -7.57 -11.67 16.31
CA ALA A 42 -7.08 -12.52 17.40
C ALA A 42 -5.91 -13.42 16.96
N THR A 43 -5.83 -13.73 15.66
CA THR A 43 -4.76 -14.56 15.08
C THR A 43 -3.60 -13.74 14.52
N ALA A 44 -3.82 -12.44 14.30
CA ALA A 44 -2.83 -11.56 13.73
C ALA A 44 -1.86 -11.01 14.78
N LYS A 45 -0.60 -10.80 14.38
CA LYS A 45 0.41 -10.14 15.20
C LYS A 45 0.26 -8.62 15.07
N ASP A 46 0.11 -7.93 16.20
CA ASP A 46 0.19 -6.47 16.25
C ASP A 46 1.66 -6.03 16.14
N ILE A 47 1.99 -5.36 15.03
CA ILE A 47 3.32 -4.81 14.74
C ILE A 47 3.30 -3.27 14.69
N THR A 48 2.31 -2.65 15.35
CA THR A 48 2.15 -1.19 15.37
C THR A 48 3.37 -0.50 15.97
N PRO A 49 4.04 0.41 15.25
CA PRO A 49 5.12 1.21 15.83
C PRO A 49 4.61 2.04 17.00
N ALA A 50 5.44 2.22 18.03
CA ALA A 50 5.04 2.92 19.26
C ALA A 50 4.47 4.33 19.02
N ALA A 51 4.95 5.03 17.99
CA ALA A 51 4.48 6.35 17.58
C ALA A 51 2.98 6.39 17.21
N PHE A 52 2.38 5.25 16.86
CA PHE A 52 0.98 5.14 16.43
C PHE A 52 0.06 4.55 17.49
N LYS A 53 0.55 4.34 18.72
CA LYS A 53 -0.24 3.75 19.80
C LYS A 53 -1.52 4.55 20.04
N GLY A 54 -2.67 3.90 19.84
CA GLY A 54 -3.99 4.51 20.01
C GLY A 54 -4.51 5.29 18.79
N ALA A 55 -3.68 5.54 17.78
CA ALA A 55 -4.09 6.24 16.56
C ALA A 55 -4.53 5.26 15.46
N LEU A 56 -3.84 4.14 15.31
CA LEU A 56 -4.14 3.07 14.35
C LEU A 56 -3.56 1.74 14.84
N LYS A 57 -3.80 0.67 14.08
CA LYS A 57 -3.19 -0.64 14.28
C LYS A 57 -2.56 -1.15 12.98
N VAL A 58 -1.42 -1.83 13.11
CA VAL A 58 -0.78 -2.55 12.01
C VAL A 58 -0.77 -4.03 12.37
N TYR A 59 -1.50 -4.84 11.61
CA TYR A 59 -1.67 -6.27 11.85
C TYR A 59 -0.99 -7.08 10.75
N LYS A 60 -0.07 -7.95 11.13
CA LYS A 60 0.48 -8.98 10.25
C LYS A 60 -0.24 -10.29 10.49
N THR A 61 -0.91 -10.82 9.47
CA THR A 61 -1.63 -12.09 9.60
C THR A 61 -0.65 -13.27 9.60
N PRO A 62 -1.06 -14.43 10.16
CA PRO A 62 -0.31 -15.66 9.96
C PRO A 62 -0.23 -16.01 8.46
N GLU A 63 0.69 -16.92 8.13
CA GLU A 63 0.81 -17.41 6.77
C GLU A 63 -0.46 -18.14 6.32
N MET A 64 -0.97 -17.77 5.14
CA MET A 64 -2.11 -18.37 4.49
C MET A 64 -1.79 -18.54 3.00
N ASN A 65 -1.67 -19.78 2.53
CA ASN A 65 -1.36 -20.11 1.13
C ASN A 65 -0.12 -19.37 0.60
N ALA A 66 1.01 -19.51 1.31
CA ALA A 66 2.25 -18.80 1.01
C ALA A 66 2.13 -17.27 1.04
N SER A 67 1.13 -16.73 1.75
CA SER A 67 0.97 -15.28 1.89
C SER A 67 0.92 -14.84 3.35
N MET A 68 1.59 -13.73 3.68
CA MET A 68 1.48 -13.08 5.00
C MET A 68 0.98 -11.63 4.88
N PRO A 69 -0.29 -11.40 4.51
CA PRO A 69 -0.85 -10.07 4.40
C PRO A 69 -0.63 -9.22 5.64
N THR A 70 -0.42 -7.92 5.44
CA THR A 70 -0.32 -6.96 6.52
C THR A 70 -1.31 -5.84 6.28
N TYR A 71 -2.01 -5.41 7.32
CA TYR A 71 -3.08 -4.43 7.23
C TYR A 71 -2.85 -3.26 8.18
N VAL A 72 -3.09 -2.04 7.71
CA VAL A 72 -3.25 -0.86 8.57
C VAL A 72 -4.74 -0.63 8.79
N VAL A 73 -5.15 -0.52 10.04
CA VAL A 73 -6.54 -0.37 10.45
C VAL A 73 -6.69 0.91 11.27
N ARG A 74 -7.61 1.80 10.86
CA ARG A 74 -7.97 3.02 11.58
C ARG A 74 -9.48 3.26 11.48
N GLY A 75 -10.19 3.04 12.59
CA GLY A 75 -11.65 3.09 12.57
C GLY A 75 -12.22 2.08 11.57
N SER A 76 -12.94 2.56 10.57
CA SER A 76 -13.46 1.73 9.46
C SER A 76 -12.50 1.60 8.27
N GLU A 77 -11.40 2.35 8.24
CA GLU A 77 -10.40 2.25 7.17
C GLU A 77 -9.53 1.00 7.41
N CYS A 78 -9.37 0.17 6.37
CA CYS A 78 -8.48 -0.98 6.38
C CYS A 78 -7.72 -1.03 5.05
N LEU A 79 -6.40 -0.90 5.11
CA LEU A 79 -5.50 -0.87 3.94
C LEU A 79 -4.57 -2.08 3.98
N SER A 80 -4.53 -2.86 2.90
CA SER A 80 -3.53 -3.93 2.72
C SER A 80 -2.21 -3.34 2.29
N LEU A 81 -1.12 -3.70 2.96
CA LEU A 81 0.22 -3.20 2.68
C LEU A 81 1.02 -4.16 1.81
N GLY A 82 1.65 -3.59 0.78
CA GLY A 82 2.64 -4.28 -0.03
C GLY A 82 2.10 -5.53 -0.75
N THR A 83 3.05 -6.33 -1.24
CA THR A 83 2.80 -7.64 -1.84
C THR A 83 3.36 -8.68 -0.89
N SER A 84 2.56 -9.65 -0.45
CA SER A 84 2.96 -10.59 0.59
C SER A 84 2.96 -12.04 0.14
N PHE A 85 3.11 -12.31 -1.16
CA PHE A 85 3.06 -13.67 -1.72
C PHE A 85 4.47 -14.26 -1.91
N GLY A 86 4.72 -15.44 -1.35
CA GLY A 86 5.96 -16.19 -1.47
C GLY A 86 7.14 -15.58 -0.71
N GLY A 87 6.90 -14.76 0.32
CA GLY A 87 7.93 -14.19 1.19
C GLY A 87 7.34 -13.85 2.57
N ASP A 88 8.09 -13.11 3.39
CA ASP A 88 7.67 -12.79 4.75
C ASP A 88 6.59 -11.68 4.82
N GLY A 89 6.21 -11.07 3.69
CA GLY A 89 5.34 -9.91 3.68
C GLY A 89 6.02 -8.73 4.38
N VAL A 90 5.26 -7.89 5.08
CA VAL A 90 5.85 -6.77 5.83
C VAL A 90 6.68 -7.30 6.99
N TYR A 91 7.96 -6.95 7.03
CA TYR A 91 8.89 -7.39 8.08
C TYR A 91 9.50 -6.24 8.88
N SER A 92 9.44 -5.01 8.38
CA SER A 92 9.90 -3.81 9.09
C SER A 92 8.91 -2.68 8.90
N VAL A 93 8.59 -1.98 9.98
CA VAL A 93 7.69 -0.81 10.00
C VAL A 93 8.28 0.24 10.94
N ILE A 94 8.45 1.47 10.45
CA ILE A 94 8.90 2.60 11.25
C ILE A 94 7.96 3.80 11.07
N ALA A 95 8.09 4.78 11.96
CA ALA A 95 7.38 6.04 11.90
C ALA A 95 8.30 7.15 11.37
N ALA A 96 7.78 7.97 10.46
CA ALA A 96 8.51 9.09 9.87
C ALA A 96 7.56 10.14 9.31
N ASP A 97 7.86 11.43 9.48
CA ASP A 97 7.15 12.50 8.77
C ASP A 97 7.62 12.56 7.31
N MET A 98 6.93 11.83 6.42
CA MET A 98 7.36 11.67 5.02
C MET A 98 6.84 12.80 4.14
N ASN A 99 5.70 13.38 4.48
CA ASN A 99 5.08 14.48 3.73
C ASN A 99 5.36 15.88 4.31
N LYS A 100 6.10 15.97 5.43
CA LYS A 100 6.51 17.20 6.13
C LYS A 100 5.33 17.98 6.69
N ASP A 101 4.26 17.31 7.10
CA ASP A 101 3.09 17.93 7.71
C ASP A 101 3.19 18.03 9.26
N GLY A 102 4.30 17.55 9.83
CA GLY A 102 4.56 17.52 11.26
C GLY A 102 3.97 16.29 11.98
N LYS A 103 3.32 15.37 11.26
CA LYS A 103 2.78 14.11 11.79
C LYS A 103 3.59 12.94 11.26
N GLN A 104 3.49 11.83 11.98
CA GLN A 104 4.17 10.61 11.59
C GLN A 104 3.35 9.85 10.54
N ASP A 105 4.03 9.40 9.49
CA ASP A 105 3.57 8.44 8.48
C ASP A 105 4.20 7.06 8.74
N LEU A 106 3.60 6.00 8.21
CA LEU A 106 4.16 4.65 8.29
C LEU A 106 5.10 4.43 7.11
N VAL A 107 6.32 3.97 7.38
CA VAL A 107 7.24 3.49 6.34
C VAL A 107 7.49 2.01 6.58
N TYR A 108 7.41 1.20 5.54
CA TYR A 108 7.56 -0.24 5.69
C TYR A 108 8.42 -0.86 4.59
N ALA A 109 9.05 -1.98 4.94
CA ALA A 109 9.71 -2.89 4.01
C ALA A 109 8.92 -4.21 3.96
N CYS A 110 8.67 -4.70 2.75
CA CYS A 110 7.84 -5.86 2.48
C CYS A 110 8.54 -6.79 1.51
N SER A 111 8.67 -8.06 1.88
CA SER A 111 9.30 -9.07 1.05
C SER A 111 8.30 -10.02 0.40
N TRP A 112 8.63 -10.45 -0.81
CA TRP A 112 7.81 -11.37 -1.60
C TRP A 112 8.63 -12.09 -2.68
N GLY A 113 8.09 -13.22 -3.15
CA GLY A 113 8.67 -14.03 -4.21
C GLY A 113 9.27 -15.35 -3.77
N SER A 114 8.70 -16.45 -4.28
CA SER A 114 9.22 -17.79 -4.08
C SER A 114 10.49 -18.01 -4.91
N GLY A 115 11.66 -17.66 -4.37
CA GLY A 115 12.98 -17.96 -4.94
C GLY A 115 13.89 -16.76 -5.04
N LEU A 116 13.47 -15.70 -5.74
CA LEU A 116 14.20 -14.43 -5.76
C LEU A 116 13.63 -13.51 -4.68
N HIS A 117 14.38 -13.31 -3.61
CA HIS A 117 14.05 -12.37 -2.55
C HIS A 117 13.97 -10.95 -3.13
N ARG A 118 12.77 -10.38 -3.06
CA ARG A 118 12.48 -9.00 -3.46
C ARG A 118 11.90 -8.28 -2.28
N THR A 119 12.49 -7.15 -1.94
CA THR A 119 11.91 -6.20 -0.99
C THR A 119 11.38 -4.99 -1.74
N ASN A 120 10.13 -4.63 -1.47
CA ASN A 120 9.56 -3.32 -1.82
C ASN A 120 9.45 -2.44 -0.57
N ILE A 121 9.57 -1.15 -0.83
CA ILE A 121 9.42 -0.11 0.18
C ILE A 121 8.11 0.64 -0.08
N GLY A 122 7.35 0.89 0.97
CA GLY A 122 6.15 1.71 0.89
C GLY A 122 6.03 2.69 2.04
N VAL A 123 5.21 3.70 1.81
CA VAL A 123 4.83 4.73 2.78
C VAL A 123 3.31 4.79 2.83
N VAL A 124 2.73 4.82 4.03
CA VAL A 124 1.33 5.16 4.22
C VAL A 124 1.26 6.53 4.87
N GLU A 125 0.73 7.50 4.13
CA GLU A 125 0.43 8.80 4.71
C GLU A 125 -0.74 8.70 5.68
N VAL A 126 -0.54 9.14 6.92
CA VAL A 126 -1.53 9.07 8.00
C VAL A 126 -2.23 10.42 8.15
N GLY A 127 -2.97 10.79 7.11
CA GLY A 127 -3.72 12.05 7.05
C GLY A 127 -5.20 11.89 7.45
N LYS A 128 -6.08 12.67 6.80
CA LYS A 128 -7.54 12.50 6.92
C LYS A 128 -8.01 11.11 6.48
N THR A 129 -7.32 10.56 5.50
CA THR A 129 -7.47 9.19 4.98
C THR A 129 -6.11 8.51 4.97
N LEU A 130 -6.08 7.19 4.94
CA LEU A 130 -4.85 6.43 4.72
C LEU A 130 -4.54 6.38 3.21
N ILE A 131 -3.33 6.77 2.81
CA ILE A 131 -2.90 6.77 1.40
C ILE A 131 -1.56 6.04 1.29
N GLU A 132 -1.53 4.93 0.54
CA GLU A 132 -0.32 4.15 0.29
C GLU A 132 0.42 4.66 -0.96
N HIS A 133 1.74 4.84 -0.82
CA HIS A 133 2.67 5.05 -1.93
C HIS A 133 3.70 3.92 -1.91
N ARG A 134 3.97 3.31 -3.07
CA ARG A 134 4.97 2.26 -3.20
C ARG A 134 6.09 2.71 -4.11
N ALA A 135 7.32 2.42 -3.71
CA ALA A 135 8.47 2.63 -4.56
C ALA A 135 8.39 1.61 -5.72
N PRO A 136 8.59 2.04 -6.97
CA PRO A 136 8.62 1.13 -8.11
C PRO A 136 9.85 0.22 -8.08
N ASP A 137 10.92 0.70 -7.45
CA ASP A 137 12.18 -0.04 -7.31
C ASP A 137 12.03 -1.20 -6.34
N MET A 138 12.63 -2.34 -6.71
CA MET A 138 12.78 -3.51 -5.85
C MET A 138 14.23 -3.64 -5.41
N LEU A 139 14.42 -3.94 -4.13
CA LEU A 139 15.71 -4.34 -3.58
C LEU A 139 15.84 -5.85 -3.70
N LEU A 140 16.93 -6.31 -4.33
CA LEU A 140 17.25 -7.72 -4.52
C LEU A 140 18.29 -8.19 -3.50
N PHE A 141 18.03 -7.89 -2.23
CA PHE A 141 18.84 -8.31 -1.09
C PHE A 141 17.95 -9.08 -0.13
N ASP A 142 18.58 -9.91 0.70
CA ASP A 142 17.87 -10.67 1.73
C ASP A 142 17.26 -9.71 2.77
N ASP A 143 16.10 -10.07 3.29
CA ASP A 143 15.33 -9.19 4.20
C ASP A 143 16.11 -8.85 5.47
N GLN A 144 16.98 -9.75 5.92
CA GLN A 144 17.86 -9.55 7.08
C GLN A 144 18.94 -8.50 6.83
N ASP A 145 19.30 -8.27 5.57
CA ASP A 145 20.30 -7.27 5.18
C ASP A 145 19.69 -5.87 5.07
N ILE A 146 18.37 -5.76 4.95
CA ILE A 146 17.67 -4.49 4.74
C ILE A 146 17.14 -3.96 6.06
N LYS A 147 17.57 -2.75 6.42
CA LYS A 147 17.07 -2.05 7.60
C LYS A 147 16.62 -0.64 7.24
N LEU A 148 15.54 -0.21 7.89
CA LEU A 148 15.01 1.15 7.76
C LEU A 148 15.47 1.97 8.97
N PHE A 149 16.04 3.14 8.69
CA PHE A 149 16.51 4.07 9.72
C PHE A 149 15.89 5.44 9.51
N SER A 150 15.38 6.01 10.60
CA SER A 150 14.93 7.40 10.65
C SER A 150 16.00 8.25 11.33
N GLY A 151 16.49 9.29 10.66
CA GLY A 151 17.51 10.20 11.20
C GLY A 151 17.61 11.50 10.40
N GLU A 152 17.83 12.63 11.08
CA GLU A 152 18.06 13.94 10.44
C GLU A 152 16.98 14.36 9.42
N GLY A 153 15.72 13.98 9.65
CA GLY A 153 14.61 14.27 8.73
C GLY A 153 14.66 13.48 7.42
N LYS A 154 15.44 12.41 7.36
CA LYS A 154 15.51 11.48 6.22
C LYS A 154 15.26 10.07 6.69
N ILE A 155 14.67 9.27 5.80
CA ILE A 155 14.60 7.83 5.98
C ILE A 155 15.60 7.17 5.07
N THR A 156 16.55 6.47 5.68
CA THR A 156 17.62 5.76 5.01
C THR A 156 17.35 4.26 5.03
N ILE A 157 17.54 3.64 3.87
CA ILE A 157 17.66 2.19 3.74
C ILE A 157 19.14 1.86 3.90
N SER A 158 19.45 0.96 4.82
CA SER A 158 20.74 0.27 4.79
C SER A 158 20.63 -1.08 4.13
N VAL A 159 21.68 -1.51 3.44
CA VAL A 159 21.88 -2.88 3.00
C VAL A 159 23.18 -3.37 3.61
N LYS A 160 23.16 -4.51 4.32
CA LYS A 160 24.34 -5.08 5.01
C LYS A 160 25.04 -4.05 5.90
N ASP A 161 24.22 -3.34 6.69
CA ASP A 161 24.65 -2.28 7.61
C ASP A 161 25.35 -1.07 6.97
N LYS A 162 25.27 -0.92 5.65
CA LYS A 162 25.78 0.25 4.92
C LYS A 162 24.62 1.09 4.37
N PRO A 163 24.67 2.43 4.46
CA PRO A 163 23.69 3.29 3.81
C PRO A 163 23.61 2.97 2.31
N TYR A 164 22.40 2.71 1.81
CA TYR A 164 22.18 2.30 0.43
C TYR A 164 21.36 3.34 -0.35
N ALA A 165 20.23 3.77 0.20
CA ALA A 165 19.35 4.74 -0.46
C ALA A 165 18.59 5.59 0.56
N ASP A 166 18.18 6.78 0.14
CA ASP A 166 17.18 7.58 0.83
C ASP A 166 15.80 7.33 0.25
N ILE A 167 14.80 7.20 1.13
CA ILE A 167 13.39 7.14 0.75
C ILE A 167 12.89 8.56 0.60
N VAL A 168 12.38 8.90 -0.58
CA VAL A 168 11.89 10.24 -0.89
C VAL A 168 10.46 10.15 -1.39
N LEU A 169 9.54 10.78 -0.66
CA LEU A 169 8.19 11.06 -1.14
C LEU A 169 8.19 12.47 -1.74
N SER A 170 8.06 12.54 -3.06
CA SER A 170 8.04 13.81 -3.81
C SER A 170 6.65 14.07 -4.37
N SER A 171 6.30 15.34 -4.60
CA SER A 171 5.07 15.74 -5.28
C SER A 171 5.43 16.53 -6.52
N ASP A 172 4.79 16.22 -7.64
CA ASP A 172 4.94 17.01 -8.86
C ASP A 172 4.09 18.30 -8.81
N LYS A 173 4.18 19.13 -9.86
CA LYS A 173 3.43 20.39 -9.95
C LYS A 173 1.90 20.20 -9.94
N SER A 174 1.41 19.00 -10.24
CA SER A 174 -0.01 18.66 -10.20
C SER A 174 -0.47 18.16 -8.83
N GLY A 175 0.45 18.00 -7.88
CA GLY A 175 0.19 17.43 -6.56
C GLY A 175 0.27 15.90 -6.53
N LYS A 176 0.55 15.24 -7.66
CA LYS A 176 0.71 13.77 -7.68
C LYS A 176 1.98 13.41 -6.94
N LYS A 177 1.85 12.54 -5.94
CA LYS A 177 2.98 12.06 -5.14
C LYS A 177 3.59 10.80 -5.72
N THR A 178 4.91 10.70 -5.62
CA THR A 178 5.71 9.56 -6.06
C THR A 178 6.73 9.22 -4.99
N LEU A 179 6.75 7.94 -4.59
CA LEU A 179 7.78 7.39 -3.73
C LEU A 179 8.94 6.87 -4.58
N SER A 180 10.16 7.27 -4.26
CA SER A 180 11.38 6.88 -4.97
C SER A 180 12.51 6.53 -4.02
N LEU A 181 13.41 5.65 -4.45
CA LEU A 181 14.64 5.33 -3.72
C LEU A 181 15.80 6.08 -4.36
N LYS A 182 16.30 7.11 -3.68
CA LYS A 182 17.49 7.83 -4.13
C LYS A 182 18.74 7.09 -3.64
N LYS A 183 19.31 6.26 -4.52
CA LYS A 183 20.56 5.54 -4.23
C LYS A 183 21.66 6.53 -3.83
N ARG A 184 22.46 6.12 -2.86
CA ARG A 184 23.69 6.79 -2.48
C ARG A 184 24.83 6.23 -3.34
N ASP A 185 25.76 7.10 -3.68
CA ASP A 185 27.00 6.75 -4.37
C ASP A 185 28.01 6.11 -3.40
#